data_AF-A0A336MLQ2-F1
#
_entry.id   AF-A0A336MLQ2-F1
#
_cell.length_a   1.000
_cell.length_b   1.000
_cell.length_c   1.000
_cell.angle_alpha   90.00
_cell.angle_beta   90.00
_cell.angle_gamma   90.00
#
_symmetry.space_group_name_H-M   'P 1'
#
loop_
_entity.id
_entity.type
_entity.pdbx_description
1 polymer ?
#
loop_
_entity_poly.entity_id
_entity_poly.type
_entity_poly.pdbx_seq_one_letter_code
_entity_poly.pdbx_strand_id
1 'polypeptide(L)'
;MYDPLDHTSMYRKLDEDSEDSDAEGGLGNVSRVIIRPPGVSGKAKRGHLCFDAAYETGNLGRADLVGEFEYDLFLRPDTCNPRYRFWFNFTVDNVKQDQRVIFNIVNISKSKNLFRDGLTPLVKSSLRNKWVRIPRENVFYYRSAAHQGHYVLSFAFAFDKEDEIYQFALGYPYSYSKLQTYLQVLEQKYPGNFERFSLGNSIQNRRLELITIDNVKKPEKVDPKNLVRVIVIIARVHPGESPASFVVQGLIEFLAANNHPISKILRENIVFKIIPMINPDGVFLGNNRCNVVGHDLNRSWNHISPFLHPTLQATLKMLRELSTSECYQIDFVIDIHAHNSLTGAFIYGNTYDDVYRYERHLVYPRLLAAKCHDFAPENMIFNADDRKSGTARRFFCENLPDTVNSYTLNVSMSGYHIKNTKVFTQYTEDGYIRLGRNMARAFLEYYRFTNVLQIPTIKELMANRKRSKKDRNRGYRRRQDEYQPRPKTTRSSAPINYFDLGIDYYASDSSDDGSPIRYPFHSSLNRTKNLLPLQQITDQFSLMNIKNSAFNQLDFSSHKAKVQQIPVAPKAFFEEPAKPHLSIIDVNMLTRGSLQEATQKVQAIGKEIKIKSRF
;
A
#
# COMPACT_ATOMS: atom_id res chain seq x y z
N MET A 1 -1.75 -36.60 9.24
CA MET A 1 -1.83 -35.22 9.79
C MET A 1 -1.18 -34.31 8.78
N TYR A 2 -1.94 -33.39 8.21
CA TYR A 2 -1.48 -32.43 7.21
C TYR A 2 -1.09 -31.15 7.96
N ASP A 3 0.19 -30.77 7.93
CA ASP A 3 0.66 -29.51 8.51
C ASP A 3 0.32 -28.36 7.55
N PRO A 4 -0.56 -27.42 7.94
CA PRO A 4 -0.96 -26.30 7.08
C PRO A 4 0.18 -25.33 6.74
N LEU A 5 1.39 -25.49 7.30
CA LEU A 5 2.56 -24.64 7.02
C LEU A 5 3.64 -25.32 6.15
N ASP A 6 3.43 -26.58 5.74
CA ASP A 6 4.45 -27.36 5.02
C ASP A 6 4.81 -26.78 3.63
N HIS A 7 3.93 -25.95 3.06
CA HIS A 7 4.17 -25.23 1.82
C HIS A 7 5.07 -23.98 1.96
N THR A 8 5.54 -23.67 3.18
CA THR A 8 6.36 -22.48 3.48
C THR A 8 7.81 -22.80 3.86
N SER A 9 8.13 -24.07 4.05
CA SER A 9 9.47 -24.55 4.41
C SER A 9 10.37 -24.64 3.17
N MET A 10 11.47 -23.87 3.14
CA MET A 10 12.47 -23.91 2.06
C MET A 10 13.53 -25.01 2.22
N TYR A 11 13.47 -25.86 3.25
CA TYR A 11 14.49 -26.87 3.51
C TYR A 11 13.87 -28.23 3.77
N ARG A 12 13.99 -29.16 2.81
CA ARG A 12 13.98 -30.59 3.15
C ARG A 12 15.25 -30.84 3.94
N LYS A 13 15.11 -31.16 5.23
CA LYS A 13 16.21 -31.66 6.05
C LYS A 13 16.85 -32.85 5.34
N LEU A 14 18.15 -32.77 5.09
CA LEU A 14 19.00 -33.95 4.95
C LEU A 14 19.48 -34.31 6.36
N ASP A 15 19.55 -35.60 6.69
CA ASP A 15 19.84 -36.12 8.04
C ASP A 15 21.28 -35.86 8.53
N GLU A 16 22.04 -34.96 7.89
CA GLU A 16 23.48 -34.72 8.16
C GLU A 16 23.85 -33.26 8.52
N ASP A 17 22.89 -32.35 8.68
CA ASP A 17 23.21 -30.98 9.11
C ASP A 17 23.42 -30.92 10.64
N SER A 18 24.69 -30.87 11.06
CA SER A 18 25.14 -30.78 12.46
C SER A 18 24.63 -29.52 13.18
N GLU A 19 24.19 -29.67 14.44
CA GLU A 19 23.59 -28.64 15.29
C GLU A 19 24.55 -27.58 15.87
N ASP A 20 25.82 -27.51 15.42
CA ASP A 20 26.86 -26.67 16.05
C ASP A 20 27.43 -25.59 15.10
N SER A 21 26.62 -24.59 14.72
CA SER A 21 27.15 -23.32 14.20
C SER A 21 26.38 -22.09 14.67
N ASP A 22 26.20 -21.97 15.99
CA ASP A 22 25.80 -20.71 16.61
C ASP A 22 27.04 -19.84 16.89
N ALA A 23 27.05 -18.62 16.34
CA ALA A 23 27.87 -17.44 16.71
C ALA A 23 28.84 -16.86 15.65
N GLU A 24 28.42 -16.71 14.40
CA GLU A 24 28.97 -15.67 13.53
C GLU A 24 27.84 -14.96 12.76
N GLY A 25 27.77 -13.63 12.87
CA GLY A 25 26.64 -12.80 12.43
C GLY A 25 26.30 -12.96 10.95
N GLY A 26 25.41 -13.89 10.62
CA GLY A 26 24.94 -14.15 9.28
C GLY A 26 24.05 -13.02 8.77
N LEU A 27 24.31 -12.55 7.54
CA LEU A 27 23.56 -11.54 6.80
C LEU A 27 22.09 -11.96 6.45
N GLY A 28 21.59 -13.03 7.07
CA GLY A 28 20.32 -13.69 6.78
C GLY A 28 19.27 -13.46 7.87
N ASN A 29 18.15 -14.17 7.75
CA ASN A 29 17.13 -14.23 8.78
C ASN A 29 17.51 -15.29 9.83
N VAL A 30 17.04 -15.13 11.07
CA VAL A 30 17.05 -16.21 12.07
C VAL A 30 16.25 -17.41 11.55
N SER A 31 16.77 -18.61 11.77
CA SER A 31 16.17 -19.88 11.38
C SER A 31 16.07 -20.79 12.59
N ARG A 32 14.90 -20.84 13.23
CA ARG A 32 14.63 -21.62 14.45
C ARG A 32 15.69 -21.46 15.56
N VAL A 33 16.10 -20.22 15.83
CA VAL A 33 17.14 -19.90 16.81
C VAL A 33 16.53 -19.88 18.21
N ILE A 34 16.98 -20.80 19.08
CA ILE A 34 16.54 -20.88 20.48
C ILE A 34 17.45 -20.03 21.36
N ILE A 35 16.87 -19.00 21.97
CA ILE A 35 17.60 -18.12 22.89
C ILE A 35 17.57 -18.69 24.30
N ARG A 36 18.75 -19.03 24.82
CA ARG A 36 18.97 -19.60 26.15
C ARG A 36 19.50 -18.51 27.11
N PRO A 37 19.07 -18.50 28.39
CA PRO A 37 19.68 -17.66 29.40
C PRO A 37 21.19 -17.91 29.56
N PRO A 38 21.99 -16.88 29.87
CA PRO A 38 23.42 -17.05 30.11
C PRO A 38 23.70 -18.11 31.18
N GLY A 39 24.66 -18.99 30.93
CA GLY A 39 25.06 -20.06 31.85
C GLY A 39 24.18 -21.32 31.83
N VAL A 40 23.13 -21.36 31.00
CA VAL A 40 22.31 -22.57 30.81
C VAL A 40 22.78 -23.34 29.57
N SER A 41 23.41 -24.49 29.78
CA SER A 41 23.76 -25.44 28.72
C SER A 41 22.79 -26.63 28.66
N GLY A 42 22.71 -27.29 27.51
CA GLY A 42 21.89 -28.49 27.30
C GLY A 42 20.56 -28.26 26.57
N LYS A 43 19.62 -29.21 26.74
CA LYS A 43 18.33 -29.21 26.03
C LYS A 43 17.53 -27.94 26.34
N ALA A 44 16.91 -27.38 25.30
CA ALA A 44 16.02 -26.23 25.44
C ALA A 44 14.87 -26.56 26.40
N LYS A 45 14.65 -25.70 27.39
CA LYS A 45 13.51 -25.79 28.30
C LYS A 45 12.35 -24.99 27.74
N ARG A 46 11.13 -25.29 28.19
CA ARG A 46 9.95 -24.49 27.84
C ARG A 46 10.13 -23.06 28.34
N GLY A 47 9.83 -22.09 27.48
CA GLY A 47 10.06 -20.67 27.73
C GLY A 47 11.41 -20.15 27.23
N HIS A 48 12.32 -21.02 26.78
CA HIS A 48 13.47 -20.59 25.96
C HIS A 48 12.97 -20.28 24.55
N LEU A 49 12.64 -19.01 24.31
CA LEU A 49 11.98 -18.62 23.06
C LEU A 49 12.80 -19.00 21.83
N CYS A 50 12.11 -19.58 20.85
CA CYS A 50 12.65 -19.94 19.56
C CYS A 50 12.16 -18.95 18.51
N PHE A 51 13.08 -18.23 17.85
CA PHE A 51 12.76 -17.24 16.84
C PHE A 51 12.99 -17.80 15.44
N ASP A 52 12.03 -17.58 14.56
CA ASP A 52 12.15 -17.96 13.16
C ASP A 52 11.63 -16.86 12.22
N ALA A 53 12.36 -16.61 11.15
CA ALA A 53 11.99 -15.70 10.07
C ALA A 53 12.44 -16.24 8.71
N ALA A 54 12.83 -17.51 8.62
CA ALA A 54 13.34 -18.15 7.41
C ALA A 54 12.21 -18.63 6.47
N TYR A 55 11.24 -17.75 6.22
CA TYR A 55 10.08 -18.01 5.36
C TYR A 55 9.74 -16.78 4.50
N GLU A 56 8.83 -16.95 3.54
CA GLU A 56 8.43 -15.88 2.61
C GLU A 56 7.92 -14.63 3.37
N THR A 57 8.42 -13.45 3.01
CA THR A 57 8.18 -12.16 3.70
C THR A 57 8.79 -12.04 5.11
N GLY A 58 9.43 -13.08 5.62
CA GLY A 58 10.09 -13.09 6.93
C GLY A 58 11.22 -12.08 7.01
N ASN A 59 11.33 -11.38 8.14
CA ASN A 59 12.45 -10.49 8.44
C ASN A 59 12.66 -10.37 9.95
N LEU A 60 13.76 -10.97 10.40
CA LEU A 60 14.40 -10.76 11.70
C LEU A 60 15.82 -11.34 11.57
N GLY A 61 16.85 -10.54 11.79
CA GLY A 61 18.25 -10.95 11.55
C GLY A 61 18.93 -11.54 12.78
N ARG A 62 18.55 -11.08 13.98
CA ARG A 62 19.13 -11.54 15.25
C ARG A 62 18.20 -11.22 16.42
N ALA A 63 18.24 -12.05 17.46
CA ALA A 63 17.58 -11.84 18.73
C ALA A 63 18.59 -12.09 19.87
N ASP A 64 18.69 -11.15 20.80
CA ASP A 64 19.56 -11.24 21.98
C ASP A 64 18.71 -11.13 23.26
N LEU A 65 18.93 -12.02 24.23
CA LEU A 65 18.32 -11.89 25.56
C LEU A 65 19.18 -10.94 26.41
N VAL A 66 18.63 -9.79 26.77
CA VAL A 66 19.34 -8.72 27.50
C VAL A 66 18.89 -8.55 28.95
N GLY A 67 17.73 -9.09 29.30
CA GLY A 67 17.21 -9.21 30.66
C GLY A 67 16.51 -10.56 30.87
N GLU A 68 15.96 -10.81 32.05
CA GLU A 68 15.27 -12.10 32.33
C GLU A 68 14.10 -12.37 31.37
N PHE A 69 13.42 -11.30 30.93
CA PHE A 69 12.25 -11.34 30.06
C PHE A 69 12.35 -10.35 28.88
N GLU A 70 13.53 -9.80 28.62
CA GLU A 70 13.72 -8.70 27.67
C GLU A 70 14.66 -9.11 26.55
N TYR A 71 14.22 -8.86 25.32
CA TYR A 71 14.90 -9.26 24.09
C TYR A 71 15.16 -8.08 23.18
N ASP A 72 16.41 -7.88 22.81
CA ASP A 72 16.80 -6.99 21.74
C ASP A 72 16.74 -7.71 20.40
N LEU A 73 15.91 -7.19 19.50
CA LEU A 73 15.65 -7.71 18.16
C LEU A 73 16.28 -6.79 17.12
N PHE A 74 17.05 -7.39 16.22
CA PHE A 74 17.72 -6.68 15.13
C PHE A 74 17.11 -7.09 13.80
N LEU A 75 16.53 -6.11 13.11
CA LEU A 75 15.99 -6.32 11.76
C LEU A 75 17.12 -6.60 10.78
N ARG A 76 16.87 -7.54 9.87
CA ARG A 76 17.76 -7.79 8.73
C ARG A 76 17.64 -6.58 7.78
N PRO A 77 18.76 -5.96 7.36
CA PRO A 77 18.70 -4.94 6.31
C PRO A 77 18.16 -5.52 5.00
N ASP A 78 17.65 -4.66 4.13
CA ASP A 78 17.33 -5.05 2.76
C ASP A 78 18.52 -5.74 2.10
N THR A 79 18.25 -6.78 1.32
CA THR A 79 19.29 -7.51 0.58
C THR A 79 20.12 -6.54 -0.26
N CYS A 80 21.44 -6.65 -0.15
CA CYS A 80 22.41 -5.76 -0.80
C CYS A 80 22.25 -4.26 -0.47
N ASN A 81 21.52 -3.89 0.59
CA ASN A 81 21.39 -2.49 1.02
C ASN A 81 21.34 -2.34 2.55
N PRO A 82 22.43 -1.91 3.20
CA PRO A 82 22.51 -1.82 4.66
C PRO A 82 21.76 -0.63 5.25
N ARG A 83 21.06 0.20 4.46
CA ARG A 83 20.42 1.43 4.95
C ARG A 83 18.97 1.22 5.37
N TYR A 84 18.25 0.32 4.71
CA TYR A 84 16.81 0.16 4.92
C TYR A 84 16.49 -0.95 5.91
N ARG A 85 15.83 -0.57 7.02
CA ARG A 85 15.32 -1.44 8.09
C ARG A 85 14.02 -0.87 8.64
N PHE A 86 12.90 -1.54 8.45
CA PHE A 86 11.61 -1.10 9.00
C PHE A 86 10.60 -2.26 9.02
N TRP A 87 10.50 -3.03 7.92
CA TRP A 87 9.69 -4.24 7.86
C TRP A 87 10.24 -5.32 8.79
N PHE A 88 9.33 -5.99 9.51
CA PHE A 88 9.62 -7.18 10.29
C PHE A 88 8.44 -8.14 10.20
N ASN A 89 8.76 -9.42 10.17
CA ASN A 89 7.79 -10.53 10.22
C ASN A 89 8.53 -11.76 10.73
N PHE A 90 8.21 -12.22 11.93
CA PHE A 90 8.90 -13.35 12.57
C PHE A 90 7.92 -14.14 13.43
N THR A 91 8.24 -15.41 13.64
CA THR A 91 7.53 -16.32 14.53
C THR A 91 8.32 -16.56 15.80
N VAL A 92 7.59 -16.85 16.87
CA VAL A 92 8.11 -17.26 18.16
C VAL A 92 7.40 -18.54 18.59
N ASP A 93 8.18 -19.60 18.84
CA ASP A 93 7.72 -20.87 19.39
C ASP A 93 8.46 -21.22 20.71
N ASN A 94 8.17 -22.40 21.27
CA ASN A 94 8.71 -22.88 22.55
C ASN A 94 8.40 -21.95 23.75
N VAL A 95 7.25 -21.28 23.67
CA VAL A 95 6.77 -20.36 24.71
C VAL A 95 6.24 -21.13 25.92
N LYS A 96 6.20 -20.45 27.07
CA LYS A 96 5.56 -20.93 28.30
C LYS A 96 4.31 -20.11 28.62
N GLN A 97 3.31 -20.72 29.25
CA GLN A 97 2.04 -20.10 29.58
C GLN A 97 2.28 -19.01 30.62
N ASP A 98 1.62 -17.88 30.43
CA ASP A 98 1.74 -16.68 31.25
C ASP A 98 3.15 -16.07 31.24
N GLN A 99 4.04 -16.54 30.36
CA GLN A 99 5.35 -15.93 30.15
C GLN A 99 5.16 -14.54 29.55
N ARG A 100 5.67 -13.55 30.27
CA ARG A 100 5.67 -12.14 29.84
C ARG A 100 7.04 -11.83 29.27
N VAL A 101 7.06 -11.09 28.17
CA VAL A 101 8.29 -10.65 27.52
C VAL A 101 8.16 -9.22 27.01
N ILE A 102 9.32 -8.57 26.86
CA ILE A 102 9.46 -7.28 26.19
C ILE A 102 10.35 -7.52 24.97
N PHE A 103 9.83 -7.19 23.78
CA PHE A 103 10.59 -7.20 22.55
C PHE A 103 10.97 -5.77 22.17
N ASN A 104 12.28 -5.52 22.02
CA ASN A 104 12.85 -4.24 21.64
C ASN A 104 13.42 -4.32 20.22
N ILE A 105 12.80 -3.66 19.24
CA ILE A 105 13.41 -3.51 17.92
C ILE A 105 14.30 -2.28 17.93
N VAL A 106 15.62 -2.51 17.90
CA VAL A 106 16.63 -1.47 18.23
C VAL A 106 17.29 -0.79 17.03
N ASN A 107 17.10 -1.31 15.81
CA ASN A 107 17.82 -0.86 14.61
C ASN A 107 16.92 -0.34 13.48
N ILE A 108 15.76 0.26 13.81
CA ILE A 108 14.87 0.88 12.82
C ILE A 108 15.55 2.09 12.15
N SER A 109 15.64 2.06 10.83
CA SER A 109 16.31 3.09 10.02
C SER A 109 15.57 4.42 9.90
N LYS A 110 14.24 4.43 10.06
CA LYS A 110 13.40 5.62 9.88
C LYS A 110 12.98 6.20 11.23
N SER A 111 13.53 7.36 11.58
CA SER A 111 13.16 8.11 12.80
C SER A 111 11.75 8.70 12.73
N LYS A 112 11.33 9.23 11.58
CA LYS A 112 9.97 9.74 11.36
C LYS A 112 9.04 8.61 10.90
N ASN A 113 8.15 8.17 11.79
CA ASN A 113 7.17 7.11 11.53
C ASN A 113 5.95 7.29 12.45
N LEU A 114 4.95 6.42 12.27
CA LEU A 114 3.67 6.49 12.97
C LEU A 114 3.63 5.71 14.29
N PHE A 115 4.73 5.15 14.82
CA PHE A 115 4.67 4.41 16.10
C PHE A 115 4.27 5.30 17.28
N ARG A 116 4.59 6.61 17.21
CA ARG A 116 4.08 7.61 18.18
C ARG A 116 2.63 8.02 17.92
N ASP A 117 2.16 7.84 16.70
CA ASP A 117 0.88 8.32 16.17
C ASP A 117 -0.11 7.16 15.90
N GLY A 118 0.03 6.06 16.65
CA GLY A 118 -0.96 4.98 16.70
C GLY A 118 -0.67 3.73 15.85
N LEU A 119 0.49 3.66 15.17
CA LEU A 119 0.95 2.41 14.56
C LEU A 119 1.37 1.44 15.67
N THR A 120 0.77 0.24 15.68
CA THR A 120 1.18 -0.84 16.59
C THR A 120 1.44 -2.12 15.80
N PRO A 121 2.37 -2.99 16.23
CA PRO A 121 2.59 -4.28 15.57
C PRO A 121 1.33 -5.15 15.55
N LEU A 122 1.30 -6.14 14.67
CA LEU A 122 0.29 -7.17 14.61
C LEU A 122 0.82 -8.46 15.24
N VAL A 123 -0.08 -9.23 15.82
CA VAL A 123 0.15 -10.58 16.30
C VAL A 123 -0.97 -11.51 15.84
N LYS A 124 -0.62 -12.76 15.54
CA LYS A 124 -1.56 -13.89 15.43
C LYS A 124 -0.91 -15.13 15.99
N SER A 125 -1.68 -16.21 16.14
CA SER A 125 -1.12 -17.51 16.53
C SER A 125 -1.60 -18.65 15.64
N SER A 126 -1.00 -19.82 15.78
CA SER A 126 -1.34 -21.03 14.99
C SER A 126 -2.82 -21.41 15.13
N LEU A 127 -3.41 -21.31 16.33
CA LEU A 127 -4.84 -21.57 16.56
C LEU A 127 -5.71 -20.34 16.29
N ARG A 128 -5.21 -19.12 16.58
CA ARG A 128 -5.91 -17.85 16.31
C ARG A 128 -5.30 -17.20 15.07
N ASN A 129 -5.66 -17.70 13.90
CA ASN A 129 -5.09 -17.28 12.62
C ASN A 129 -5.57 -15.89 12.11
N LYS A 130 -6.25 -15.11 12.96
CA LYS A 130 -6.67 -13.74 12.64
C LYS A 130 -5.67 -12.75 13.22
N TRP A 131 -5.19 -11.84 12.38
CA TRP A 131 -4.30 -10.76 12.80
C TRP A 131 -5.01 -9.77 13.72
N VAL A 132 -4.40 -9.48 14.87
CA VAL A 132 -4.85 -8.49 15.84
C VAL A 132 -3.72 -7.52 16.13
N ARG A 133 -4.04 -6.24 16.29
CA ARG A 133 -3.07 -5.20 16.67
C ARG A 133 -2.72 -5.35 18.14
N ILE A 134 -1.44 -5.24 18.48
CA ILE A 134 -1.02 -5.13 19.88
C ILE A 134 -1.60 -3.83 20.43
N PRO A 135 -2.20 -3.85 21.64
CA PRO A 135 -2.77 -2.66 22.27
C PRO A 135 -1.74 -1.55 22.41
N ARG A 136 -2.17 -0.30 22.21
CA ARG A 136 -1.27 0.86 22.16
C ARG A 136 -0.54 1.08 23.49
N GLU A 137 -1.21 0.79 24.59
CA GLU A 137 -0.66 0.83 25.95
C GLU A 137 0.52 -0.12 26.17
N ASN A 138 0.68 -1.14 25.32
CA ASN A 138 1.77 -2.09 25.39
C ASN A 138 2.89 -1.80 24.39
N VAL A 139 2.82 -0.68 23.65
CA VAL A 139 3.76 -0.34 22.57
C VAL A 139 4.38 1.04 22.82
N PHE A 140 5.70 1.09 22.82
CA PHE A 140 6.48 2.28 23.14
C PHE A 140 7.50 2.57 22.04
N TYR A 141 7.60 3.84 21.63
CA TYR A 141 8.61 4.28 20.64
C TYR A 141 9.38 5.50 21.13
N TYR A 142 10.60 5.26 21.60
CA TYR A 142 11.40 6.23 22.34
C TYR A 142 12.88 6.20 21.96
N ARG A 143 13.61 7.23 22.38
CA ARG A 143 15.05 7.31 22.20
C ARG A 143 15.73 6.70 23.42
N SER A 144 16.59 5.72 23.23
CA SER A 144 17.22 4.99 24.34
C SER A 144 18.71 5.34 24.47
N ALA A 145 19.15 5.69 25.67
CA ALA A 145 20.57 5.90 25.98
C ALA A 145 21.36 4.58 25.92
N ALA A 146 20.75 3.47 26.35
CA ALA A 146 21.37 2.13 26.32
C ALA A 146 21.69 1.67 24.89
N HIS A 147 20.93 2.14 23.90
CA HIS A 147 21.17 1.86 22.48
C HIS A 147 21.72 3.09 21.75
N GLN A 148 22.70 3.77 22.33
CA GLN A 148 23.46 4.86 21.70
C GLN A 148 22.61 6.04 21.18
N GLY A 149 21.47 6.30 21.83
CA GLY A 149 20.53 7.33 21.41
C GLY A 149 19.76 6.98 20.14
N HIS A 150 19.74 5.72 19.72
CA HIS A 150 18.83 5.24 18.67
C HIS A 150 17.39 5.18 19.17
N TYR A 151 16.47 5.21 18.21
CA TYR A 151 15.06 4.99 18.47
C TYR A 151 14.78 3.50 18.59
N VAL A 152 14.07 3.11 19.64
CA VAL A 152 13.67 1.73 19.93
C VAL A 152 12.16 1.62 19.94
N LEU A 153 11.66 0.57 19.28
CA LEU A 153 10.28 0.14 19.37
C LEU A 153 10.21 -1.02 20.37
N SER A 154 9.63 -0.77 21.53
CA SER A 154 9.42 -1.80 22.55
C SER A 154 7.96 -2.20 22.59
N PHE A 155 7.67 -3.50 22.66
CA PHE A 155 6.32 -3.97 22.92
C PHE A 155 6.29 -5.12 23.91
N ALA A 156 5.41 -4.99 24.90
CA ALA A 156 5.18 -6.00 25.92
C ALA A 156 4.16 -7.02 25.42
N PHE A 157 4.43 -8.31 25.65
CA PHE A 157 3.55 -9.40 25.24
C PHE A 157 3.49 -10.49 26.32
N ALA A 158 2.32 -11.11 26.46
CA ALA A 158 2.10 -12.24 27.37
C ALA A 158 1.59 -13.43 26.57
N PHE A 159 2.33 -14.54 26.61
CA PHE A 159 1.94 -15.78 25.93
C PHE A 159 0.87 -16.50 26.76
N ASP A 160 -0.25 -16.82 26.13
CA ASP A 160 -1.41 -17.45 26.77
C ASP A 160 -1.54 -18.95 26.50
N LYS A 161 -0.83 -19.50 25.50
CA LYS A 161 -0.87 -20.92 25.13
C LYS A 161 0.50 -21.44 24.75
N GLU A 162 0.94 -22.50 25.42
CA GLU A 162 2.29 -23.06 25.21
C GLU A 162 2.44 -23.72 23.84
N ASP A 163 1.43 -24.44 23.37
CA ASP A 163 1.47 -25.21 22.12
C ASP A 163 1.27 -24.35 20.86
N GLU A 164 1.14 -23.03 21.01
CA GLU A 164 0.94 -22.12 19.91
C GLU A 164 2.26 -21.54 19.39
N ILE A 165 2.32 -21.32 18.08
CA ILE A 165 3.35 -20.50 17.43
C ILE A 165 2.76 -19.12 17.23
N TYR A 166 3.43 -18.09 17.75
CA TYR A 166 2.99 -16.70 17.63
C TYR A 166 3.75 -16.04 16.48
N GLN A 167 3.05 -15.33 15.60
CA GLN A 167 3.65 -14.56 14.52
C GLN A 167 3.46 -13.07 14.77
N PHE A 168 4.54 -12.30 14.69
CA PHE A 168 4.55 -10.85 14.86
C PHE A 168 4.95 -10.17 13.55
N ALA A 169 4.23 -9.13 13.15
CA ALA A 169 4.51 -8.39 11.92
C ALA A 169 4.26 -6.88 12.06
N LEU A 170 4.97 -6.07 11.28
CA LEU A 170 4.77 -4.61 11.22
C LEU A 170 3.35 -4.23 10.76
N GLY A 171 2.86 -4.93 9.74
CA GLY A 171 1.56 -4.74 9.11
C GLY A 171 1.14 -6.05 8.44
N TYR A 172 -0.10 -6.12 7.94
CA TYR A 172 -0.66 -7.36 7.41
C TYR A 172 0.24 -7.91 6.29
N PRO A 173 0.86 -9.08 6.45
CA PRO A 173 1.72 -9.63 5.41
C PRO A 173 0.90 -9.97 4.16
N TYR A 174 1.47 -9.67 3.00
CA TYR A 174 0.92 -10.04 1.70
C TYR A 174 2.05 -10.54 0.84
N SER A 175 2.16 -11.87 0.77
CA SER A 175 3.24 -12.59 0.11
C SER A 175 3.01 -12.70 -1.40
N TYR A 176 4.07 -13.01 -2.15
CA TYR A 176 3.98 -13.29 -3.57
C TYR A 176 3.20 -14.60 -3.80
N SER A 177 3.40 -15.63 -2.99
CA SER A 177 2.62 -16.88 -3.10
C SER A 177 1.13 -16.63 -2.85
N LYS A 178 0.79 -15.82 -1.83
CA LYS A 178 -0.60 -15.39 -1.58
C LYS A 178 -1.20 -14.69 -2.81
N LEU A 179 -0.46 -13.79 -3.45
CA LEU A 179 -0.89 -13.14 -4.69
C LEU A 179 -1.15 -14.17 -5.80
N GLN A 180 -0.22 -15.08 -6.03
CA GLN A 180 -0.29 -16.05 -7.12
C GLN A 180 -1.50 -16.98 -6.99
N THR A 181 -1.72 -17.54 -5.80
CA THR A 181 -2.90 -18.37 -5.49
C THR A 181 -4.17 -17.55 -5.65
N TYR A 182 -4.17 -16.31 -5.16
CA TYR A 182 -5.33 -15.44 -5.24
C TYR A 182 -5.72 -15.12 -6.70
N LEU A 183 -4.76 -14.77 -7.55
CA LEU A 183 -5.01 -14.50 -8.97
C LEU A 183 -5.51 -15.75 -9.71
N GLN A 184 -5.00 -16.94 -9.36
CA GLN A 184 -5.47 -18.20 -9.93
C GLN A 184 -6.95 -18.47 -9.59
N VAL A 185 -7.36 -18.20 -8.34
CA VAL A 185 -8.77 -18.33 -7.93
C VAL A 185 -9.66 -17.34 -8.70
N LEU A 186 -9.20 -16.10 -8.90
CA LEU A 186 -9.96 -15.10 -9.65
C LEU A 186 -10.11 -15.44 -11.13
N GLU A 187 -9.06 -15.96 -11.75
CA GLU A 187 -9.07 -16.40 -13.16
C GLU A 187 -10.12 -17.50 -13.37
N GLN A 188 -10.20 -18.48 -12.47
CA GLN A 188 -11.22 -19.52 -12.51
C GLN A 188 -12.63 -18.97 -12.23
N LYS A 189 -12.75 -17.98 -11.36
CA LYS A 189 -14.04 -17.37 -10.97
C LYS A 189 -14.61 -16.44 -12.04
N TYR A 190 -13.76 -15.80 -12.86
CA TYR A 190 -14.16 -14.76 -13.81
C TYR A 190 -13.56 -14.94 -15.22
N PRO A 191 -13.71 -16.11 -15.88
CA PRO A 191 -12.98 -16.47 -17.11
C PRO A 191 -13.27 -15.60 -18.34
N GLY A 192 -14.30 -14.74 -18.30
CA GLY A 192 -14.65 -13.85 -19.41
C GLY A 192 -14.35 -12.36 -19.19
N ASN A 193 -13.94 -11.97 -17.98
CA ASN A 193 -13.70 -10.55 -17.63
C ASN A 193 -12.28 -10.32 -17.08
N PHE A 194 -11.54 -11.38 -16.83
CA PHE A 194 -10.26 -11.34 -16.16
C PHE A 194 -9.27 -12.17 -16.98
N GLU A 195 -8.25 -11.49 -17.51
CA GLU A 195 -7.17 -12.12 -18.25
C GLU A 195 -5.86 -11.89 -17.48
N ARG A 196 -5.10 -12.96 -17.31
CA ARG A 196 -3.81 -12.94 -16.62
C ARG A 196 -2.69 -13.24 -17.61
N PHE A 197 -1.70 -12.36 -17.66
CA PHE A 197 -0.55 -12.47 -18.54
C PHE A 197 0.76 -12.26 -17.76
N SER A 198 1.84 -12.95 -18.16
CA SER A 198 3.17 -12.72 -17.57
C SER A 198 3.94 -11.70 -18.42
N LEU A 199 4.10 -10.48 -17.93
CA LEU A 199 4.75 -9.39 -18.67
C LEU A 199 6.27 -9.58 -18.82
N GLY A 200 6.85 -10.34 -17.92
CA GLY A 200 8.27 -10.66 -17.86
C GLY A 200 8.58 -11.33 -16.53
N ASN A 201 9.86 -11.46 -16.21
CA ASN A 201 10.32 -12.04 -14.95
C ASN A 201 11.19 -11.04 -14.18
N SER A 202 11.24 -11.21 -12.86
CA SER A 202 12.19 -10.53 -11.97
C SER A 202 13.60 -11.12 -12.09
N ILE A 203 14.55 -10.58 -11.31
CA ILE A 203 15.95 -11.04 -11.31
C ILE A 203 16.03 -12.50 -10.85
N GLN A 204 15.27 -12.87 -9.83
CA GLN A 204 15.18 -14.25 -9.36
C GLN A 204 14.08 -15.07 -10.07
N ASN A 205 13.76 -14.69 -11.31
CA ASN A 205 12.85 -15.42 -12.19
C ASN A 205 11.41 -15.59 -11.66
N ARG A 206 10.90 -14.64 -10.86
CA ARG A 206 9.48 -14.59 -10.46
C ARG A 206 8.67 -13.85 -11.50
N ARG A 207 7.46 -14.33 -11.78
CA ARG A 207 6.58 -13.77 -12.81
C ARG A 207 6.12 -12.36 -12.41
N LEU A 208 6.25 -11.43 -13.36
CA LEU A 208 5.61 -10.13 -13.29
C LEU A 208 4.21 -10.24 -13.91
N GLU A 209 3.20 -10.43 -13.08
CA GLU A 209 1.82 -10.56 -13.55
C GLU A 209 1.26 -9.23 -14.03
N LEU A 210 0.63 -9.25 -15.19
CA LEU A 210 -0.26 -8.22 -15.71
C LEU A 210 -1.68 -8.79 -15.75
N ILE A 211 -2.59 -8.10 -15.07
CA ILE A 211 -4.01 -8.42 -15.09
C ILE A 211 -4.72 -7.44 -16.02
N THR A 212 -5.46 -7.96 -16.99
CA THR A 212 -6.34 -7.19 -17.85
C THR A 212 -7.78 -7.45 -17.45
N ILE A 213 -8.55 -6.39 -17.21
CA ILE A 213 -9.97 -6.47 -16.86
C ILE A 213 -10.76 -5.56 -17.78
N ASP A 214 -11.48 -6.14 -18.73
CA ASP A 214 -12.33 -5.43 -19.67
C ASP A 214 -13.30 -6.38 -20.38
N ASN A 215 -14.36 -5.79 -20.96
CA ASN A 215 -15.28 -6.41 -21.91
C ASN A 215 -15.46 -5.46 -23.11
N VAL A 216 -14.41 -4.72 -23.46
CA VAL A 216 -14.48 -3.69 -24.50
C VAL A 216 -14.55 -4.37 -25.85
N LYS A 217 -15.59 -4.05 -26.62
CA LYS A 217 -15.68 -4.49 -28.01
C LYS A 217 -14.74 -3.63 -28.84
N LYS A 218 -13.62 -4.21 -29.28
CA LYS A 218 -12.68 -3.53 -30.17
C LYS A 218 -13.42 -3.13 -31.45
N PRO A 219 -13.37 -1.85 -31.85
CA PRO A 219 -14.07 -1.40 -33.05
C PRO A 219 -13.44 -2.05 -34.29
N GLU A 220 -14.27 -2.41 -35.28
CA GLU A 220 -13.81 -3.02 -36.54
C GLU A 220 -12.93 -2.07 -37.38
N LYS A 221 -13.11 -0.76 -37.17
CA LYS A 221 -12.27 0.30 -37.75
C LYS A 221 -11.79 1.21 -36.62
N VAL A 222 -10.50 1.51 -36.63
CA VAL A 222 -9.91 2.47 -35.70
C VAL A 222 -10.42 3.86 -36.05
N ASP A 223 -11.12 4.49 -35.11
CA ASP A 223 -11.50 5.90 -35.21
C ASP A 223 -10.58 6.72 -34.31
N PRO A 224 -9.71 7.58 -34.87
CA PRO A 224 -8.82 8.44 -34.10
C PRO A 224 -9.54 9.35 -33.09
N LYS A 225 -10.85 9.59 -33.26
CA LYS A 225 -11.67 10.39 -32.33
C LYS A 225 -12.22 9.57 -31.16
N ASN A 226 -12.29 8.25 -31.30
CA ASN A 226 -12.94 7.33 -30.35
C ASN A 226 -11.99 6.20 -29.93
N LEU A 227 -10.85 6.58 -29.36
CA LEU A 227 -9.86 5.64 -28.84
C LEU A 227 -10.35 4.92 -27.58
N VAL A 228 -10.00 3.64 -27.45
CA VAL A 228 -10.29 2.84 -26.27
C VAL A 228 -9.49 3.37 -25.09
N ARG A 229 -10.20 3.75 -24.01
CA ARG A 229 -9.58 4.31 -22.81
C ARG A 229 -8.89 3.22 -21.99
N VAL A 230 -7.68 3.51 -21.52
CA VAL A 230 -6.87 2.59 -20.71
C VAL A 230 -6.48 3.23 -19.39
N ILE A 231 -6.66 2.47 -18.31
CA ILE A 231 -6.16 2.80 -16.97
C ILE A 231 -5.07 1.80 -16.62
N VAL A 232 -3.88 2.31 -16.29
CA VAL A 232 -2.76 1.49 -15.82
C VAL A 232 -2.55 1.70 -14.33
N ILE A 233 -2.42 0.60 -13.60
CA ILE A 233 -2.20 0.60 -12.14
C ILE A 233 -1.01 -0.27 -11.84
N ILE A 234 -0.07 0.28 -11.08
CA ILE A 234 1.12 -0.44 -10.59
C ILE A 234 1.16 -0.35 -9.07
N ALA A 235 1.65 -1.40 -8.42
CA ALA A 235 1.73 -1.44 -6.96
C ALA A 235 2.90 -2.27 -6.44
N ARG A 236 3.18 -2.14 -5.14
CA ARG A 236 4.27 -2.84 -4.43
C ARG A 236 5.63 -2.72 -5.13
N VAL A 237 5.96 -1.51 -5.56
CA VAL A 237 7.34 -1.18 -5.96
C VAL A 237 8.28 -1.30 -4.76
N HIS A 238 7.84 -0.82 -3.59
CA HIS A 238 8.53 -1.08 -2.31
C HIS A 238 7.94 -2.34 -1.64
N PRO A 239 8.77 -3.33 -1.29
CA PRO A 239 8.30 -4.59 -0.73
C PRO A 239 7.58 -4.50 0.62
N GLY A 240 8.05 -3.67 1.55
CA GLY A 240 7.47 -3.57 2.91
C GLY A 240 6.10 -2.89 2.97
N GLU A 241 5.63 -2.36 1.84
CA GLU A 241 4.38 -1.59 1.75
C GLU A 241 3.18 -2.49 1.43
N SER A 242 3.00 -3.55 2.22
CA SER A 242 1.94 -4.55 2.01
C SER A 242 0.49 -4.02 1.93
N PRO A 243 0.10 -2.90 2.59
CA PRO A 243 -1.23 -2.33 2.39
C PRO A 243 -1.60 -2.06 0.93
N ALA A 244 -0.63 -1.68 0.10
CA ALA A 244 -0.86 -1.45 -1.33
C ALA A 244 -1.44 -2.68 -2.05
N SER A 245 -1.02 -3.89 -1.66
CA SER A 245 -1.56 -5.14 -2.23
C SER A 245 -3.02 -5.36 -1.90
N PHE A 246 -3.46 -5.01 -0.68
CA PHE A 246 -4.87 -5.13 -0.29
C PHE A 246 -5.76 -4.11 -1.01
N VAL A 247 -5.24 -2.90 -1.25
CA VAL A 247 -5.94 -1.89 -2.08
C VAL A 247 -6.13 -2.43 -3.50
N VAL A 248 -5.06 -2.94 -4.12
CA VAL A 248 -5.17 -3.54 -5.47
C VAL A 248 -6.08 -4.76 -5.48
N GLN A 249 -6.04 -5.60 -4.44
CA GLN A 249 -6.92 -6.74 -4.31
C GLN A 249 -8.40 -6.31 -4.38
N GLY A 250 -8.80 -5.34 -3.55
CA GLY A 250 -10.17 -4.85 -3.54
C GLY A 250 -10.61 -4.20 -4.85
N LEU A 251 -9.69 -3.57 -5.57
CA LEU A 251 -9.95 -3.02 -6.90
C LEU A 251 -10.18 -4.12 -7.94
N ILE A 252 -9.31 -5.12 -7.99
CA ILE A 252 -9.41 -6.25 -8.93
C ILE A 252 -10.74 -7.00 -8.71
N GLU A 253 -11.08 -7.34 -7.45
CA GLU A 253 -12.34 -8.04 -7.13
C GLU A 253 -13.55 -7.27 -7.61
N PHE A 254 -13.55 -5.96 -7.36
CA PHE A 254 -14.66 -5.10 -7.70
C PHE A 254 -14.85 -5.01 -9.20
N LEU A 255 -13.77 -4.80 -9.95
CA LEU A 255 -13.82 -4.69 -11.41
C LEU A 255 -14.21 -6.02 -12.07
N ALA A 256 -13.65 -7.15 -11.61
CA ALA A 256 -13.91 -8.47 -12.19
C ALA A 256 -15.34 -9.00 -11.92
N ALA A 257 -15.99 -8.53 -10.85
CA ALA A 257 -17.32 -9.00 -10.43
C ALA A 257 -18.38 -8.91 -11.56
N ASN A 258 -19.11 -10.00 -11.78
CA ASN A 258 -20.13 -10.13 -12.83
C ASN A 258 -21.36 -9.23 -12.59
N ASN A 259 -21.84 -9.17 -11.35
CA ASN A 259 -23.17 -8.62 -11.03
C ASN A 259 -23.15 -7.17 -10.58
N HIS A 260 -21.99 -6.52 -10.53
CA HIS A 260 -21.90 -5.14 -10.03
C HIS A 260 -22.08 -4.13 -11.18
N PRO A 261 -23.10 -3.25 -11.13
CA PRO A 261 -23.46 -2.39 -12.27
C PRO A 261 -22.37 -1.38 -12.64
N ILE A 262 -21.66 -0.84 -11.64
CA ILE A 262 -20.51 0.07 -11.89
C ILE A 262 -19.41 -0.69 -12.63
N SER A 263 -19.13 -1.92 -12.22
CA SER A 263 -18.03 -2.71 -12.76
C SER A 263 -18.32 -3.12 -14.20
N LYS A 264 -19.57 -3.49 -14.49
CA LYS A 264 -20.03 -3.74 -15.86
C LYS A 264 -19.84 -2.52 -16.76
N ILE A 265 -20.31 -1.35 -16.32
CA ILE A 265 -20.15 -0.10 -17.08
C ILE A 265 -18.66 0.19 -17.34
N LEU A 266 -17.83 0.08 -16.32
CA LEU A 266 -16.40 0.34 -16.46
C LEU A 266 -15.75 -0.64 -17.44
N ARG A 267 -16.02 -1.94 -17.32
CA ARG A 267 -15.47 -2.98 -18.21
C ARG A 267 -15.93 -2.85 -19.65
N GLU A 268 -17.15 -2.40 -19.90
CA GLU A 268 -17.67 -2.23 -21.27
C GLU A 268 -17.01 -1.05 -22.02
N ASN A 269 -16.38 -0.12 -21.31
CA ASN A 269 -15.89 1.14 -21.90
C ASN A 269 -14.38 1.40 -21.67
N ILE A 270 -13.77 0.77 -20.67
CA ILE A 270 -12.40 1.06 -20.23
C ILE A 270 -11.65 -0.26 -20.05
N VAL A 271 -10.41 -0.27 -20.52
CA VAL A 271 -9.47 -1.37 -20.31
C VAL A 271 -8.61 -1.08 -19.08
N PHE A 272 -8.67 -1.96 -18.08
CA PHE A 272 -7.78 -1.87 -16.92
C PHE A 272 -6.57 -2.79 -17.11
N LYS A 273 -5.36 -2.23 -16.97
CA LYS A 273 -4.08 -2.95 -16.99
C LYS A 273 -3.43 -2.80 -15.62
N ILE A 274 -3.41 -3.88 -14.83
CA ILE A 274 -3.01 -3.84 -13.42
C ILE A 274 -1.80 -4.74 -13.20
N ILE A 275 -0.71 -4.17 -12.70
CA ILE A 275 0.46 -4.90 -12.21
C ILE A 275 0.42 -4.89 -10.67
N PRO A 276 -0.10 -5.95 -10.02
CA PRO A 276 -0.33 -5.96 -8.58
C PRO A 276 0.95 -5.96 -7.73
N MET A 277 2.08 -6.38 -8.32
CA MET A 277 3.35 -6.46 -7.60
C MET A 277 4.55 -6.28 -8.54
N ILE A 278 5.14 -5.09 -8.55
CA ILE A 278 6.32 -4.76 -9.36
C ILE A 278 7.61 -5.40 -8.83
N ASN A 279 7.72 -5.61 -7.51
CA ASN A 279 8.94 -6.10 -6.87
C ASN A 279 8.73 -7.46 -6.16
N PRO A 280 8.44 -8.54 -6.89
CA PRO A 280 8.17 -9.85 -6.28
C PRO A 280 9.38 -10.42 -5.51
N ASP A 281 10.61 -10.15 -5.95
CA ASP A 281 11.82 -10.64 -5.29
C ASP A 281 12.01 -10.02 -3.91
N GLY A 282 11.91 -8.69 -3.82
CA GLY A 282 12.04 -8.00 -2.54
C GLY A 282 10.92 -8.40 -1.58
N VAL A 283 9.71 -8.65 -2.08
CA VAL A 283 8.57 -9.13 -1.26
C VAL A 283 8.87 -10.52 -0.71
N PHE A 284 9.30 -11.44 -1.56
CA PHE A 284 9.60 -12.81 -1.15
C PHE A 284 10.69 -12.84 -0.06
N LEU A 285 11.74 -12.04 -0.21
CA LEU A 285 12.86 -11.95 0.73
C LEU A 285 12.54 -11.22 2.04
N GLY A 286 11.37 -10.57 2.16
CA GLY A 286 11.07 -9.73 3.32
C GLY A 286 11.91 -8.45 3.39
N ASN A 287 12.27 -7.88 2.23
CA ASN A 287 12.84 -6.54 2.19
C ASN A 287 11.77 -5.49 2.55
N ASN A 288 12.22 -4.27 2.85
CA ASN A 288 11.38 -3.13 3.12
C ASN A 288 11.21 -2.21 1.90
N ARG A 289 12.27 -1.94 1.15
CA ARG A 289 12.27 -0.90 0.10
C ARG A 289 12.87 -1.32 -1.23
N CYS A 290 13.96 -2.08 -1.21
CA CYS A 290 14.75 -2.40 -2.38
C CYS A 290 14.38 -3.73 -3.05
N ASN A 291 14.77 -3.89 -4.31
CA ASN A 291 14.82 -5.19 -4.98
C ASN A 291 15.97 -6.06 -4.43
N VAL A 292 16.20 -7.24 -5.01
CA VAL A 292 17.23 -8.20 -4.56
C VAL A 292 18.67 -7.66 -4.66
N VAL A 293 18.95 -6.74 -5.59
CA VAL A 293 20.28 -6.11 -5.76
C VAL A 293 20.42 -4.81 -4.96
N GLY A 294 19.48 -4.49 -4.07
CA GLY A 294 19.59 -3.35 -3.16
C GLY A 294 19.19 -1.99 -3.76
N HIS A 295 18.55 -1.98 -4.93
CA HIS A 295 18.09 -0.77 -5.60
C HIS A 295 16.64 -0.41 -5.26
N ASP A 296 16.39 0.87 -5.02
CA ASP A 296 15.04 1.42 -4.87
C ASP A 296 14.43 1.63 -6.26
N LEU A 297 13.53 0.72 -6.64
CA LEU A 297 12.90 0.74 -7.97
C LEU A 297 12.15 2.04 -8.26
N ASN A 298 11.57 2.71 -7.24
CA ASN A 298 10.89 4.00 -7.44
C ASN A 298 11.86 5.19 -7.42
N ARG A 299 13.15 4.96 -7.65
CA ARG A 299 14.18 5.96 -7.96
C ARG A 299 14.92 5.66 -9.26
N SER A 300 14.54 4.59 -9.97
CA SER A 300 15.28 4.07 -11.12
C SER A 300 14.54 4.21 -12.44
N TRP A 301 13.34 4.81 -12.48
CA TRP A 301 12.54 4.90 -13.71
C TRP A 301 13.24 5.67 -14.84
N ASN A 302 14.04 6.68 -14.51
CA ASN A 302 14.85 7.45 -15.45
C ASN A 302 16.19 6.78 -15.83
N HIS A 303 16.58 5.71 -15.14
CA HIS A 303 17.85 4.98 -15.34
C HIS A 303 17.61 3.46 -15.29
N ILE A 304 16.72 2.97 -16.14
CA ILE A 304 16.38 1.55 -16.22
C ILE A 304 17.53 0.78 -16.89
N SER A 305 17.87 -0.36 -16.29
CA SER A 305 18.80 -1.34 -16.84
C SER A 305 18.05 -2.67 -16.97
N PRO A 306 18.06 -3.34 -18.14
CA PRO A 306 17.37 -4.62 -18.32
C PRO A 306 17.83 -5.70 -17.33
N PHE A 307 19.09 -5.65 -16.89
CA PHE A 307 19.65 -6.63 -15.96
C PHE A 307 19.31 -6.33 -14.50
N LEU A 308 19.33 -5.05 -14.08
CA LEU A 308 19.10 -4.65 -12.69
C LEU A 308 17.62 -4.36 -12.40
N HIS A 309 16.85 -4.04 -13.43
CA HIS A 309 15.47 -3.56 -13.34
C HIS A 309 14.56 -4.22 -14.41
N PRO A 310 14.59 -5.57 -14.58
CA PRO A 310 13.82 -6.24 -15.63
C PRO A 310 12.31 -5.98 -15.51
N THR A 311 11.78 -5.85 -14.29
CA THR A 311 10.36 -5.57 -14.07
C THR A 311 9.95 -4.15 -14.50
N LEU A 312 10.82 -3.16 -14.30
CA LEU A 312 10.60 -1.79 -14.77
C LEU A 312 10.67 -1.73 -16.30
N GLN A 313 11.64 -2.42 -16.90
CA GLN A 313 11.80 -2.49 -18.35
C GLN A 313 10.55 -3.09 -19.02
N ALA A 314 10.04 -4.22 -18.51
CA ALA A 314 8.84 -4.85 -19.01
C ALA A 314 7.61 -3.93 -18.90
N THR A 315 7.46 -3.25 -17.75
CA THR A 315 6.37 -2.29 -17.52
C THR A 315 6.45 -1.10 -18.47
N LEU A 316 7.65 -0.53 -18.67
CA LEU A 316 7.86 0.59 -19.57
C LEU A 316 7.61 0.21 -21.04
N LYS A 317 8.01 -0.99 -21.44
CA LYS A 317 7.73 -1.52 -22.78
C LYS A 317 6.22 -1.58 -23.04
N MET A 318 5.45 -2.14 -22.11
CA MET A 318 3.99 -2.20 -22.19
C MET A 318 3.33 -0.82 -22.26
N LEU A 319 3.78 0.12 -21.42
CA LEU A 319 3.28 1.50 -21.44
C LEU A 319 3.57 2.19 -22.77
N ARG A 320 4.77 1.99 -23.34
CA ARG A 320 5.15 2.53 -24.65
C ARG A 320 4.26 1.97 -25.75
N GLU A 321 4.10 0.64 -25.81
CA GLU A 321 3.24 -0.03 -26.79
C GLU A 321 1.79 0.47 -26.73
N LEU A 322 1.25 0.67 -25.53
CA LEU A 322 -0.08 1.26 -25.35
C LEU A 322 -0.14 2.73 -25.78
N SER A 323 0.89 3.52 -25.48
CA SER A 323 0.92 4.96 -25.79
C SER A 323 1.10 5.27 -27.28
N THR A 324 1.77 4.38 -28.02
CA THR A 324 1.97 4.52 -29.48
C THR A 324 0.89 3.83 -30.29
N SER A 325 -0.04 3.13 -29.65
CA SER A 325 -1.11 2.42 -30.34
C SER A 325 -2.12 3.40 -30.91
N GLU A 326 -2.51 3.18 -32.17
CA GLU A 326 -3.61 3.94 -32.80
C GLU A 326 -4.99 3.59 -32.22
N CYS A 327 -5.11 2.53 -31.43
CA CYS A 327 -6.38 2.06 -30.87
C CYS A 327 -6.63 2.54 -29.44
N TYR A 328 -5.58 2.83 -28.68
CA TYR A 328 -5.66 3.03 -27.24
C TYR A 328 -5.27 4.45 -26.85
N GLN A 329 -5.95 5.00 -25.85
CA GLN A 329 -5.53 6.20 -25.14
C GLN A 329 -5.36 5.86 -23.66
N ILE A 330 -4.16 6.05 -23.14
CA ILE A 330 -3.92 5.98 -21.69
C ILE A 330 -4.44 7.26 -21.05
N ASP A 331 -5.32 7.12 -20.06
CA ASP A 331 -5.82 8.26 -19.28
C ASP A 331 -5.13 8.36 -17.92
N PHE A 332 -4.76 7.23 -17.33
CA PHE A 332 -4.21 7.16 -15.98
C PHE A 332 -3.04 6.19 -15.88
N VAL A 333 -2.01 6.60 -15.14
CA VAL A 333 -0.99 5.70 -14.58
C VAL A 333 -0.90 5.97 -13.08
N ILE A 334 -1.38 5.03 -12.25
CA ILE A 334 -1.42 5.19 -10.78
C ILE A 334 -0.47 4.20 -10.13
N ASP A 335 0.49 4.73 -9.36
CA ASP A 335 1.43 3.98 -8.54
C ASP A 335 0.95 3.93 -7.09
N ILE A 336 0.58 2.74 -6.59
CA ILE A 336 -0.01 2.55 -5.26
C ILE A 336 1.06 2.14 -4.24
N HIS A 337 1.13 2.93 -3.18
CA HIS A 337 2.11 2.86 -2.12
C HIS A 337 1.46 2.83 -0.73
N ALA A 338 2.24 2.41 0.27
CA ALA A 338 1.87 2.57 1.68
C ALA A 338 2.79 3.59 2.36
N HIS A 339 2.23 4.43 3.22
CA HIS A 339 2.96 5.49 3.91
C HIS A 339 3.12 5.18 5.39
N ASN A 340 4.34 5.31 5.90
CA ASN A 340 4.66 4.95 7.28
C ASN A 340 4.79 6.14 8.24
N SER A 341 4.62 7.36 7.76
CA SER A 341 4.73 8.60 8.55
C SER A 341 3.50 9.51 8.48
N LEU A 342 2.46 9.16 7.70
CA LEU A 342 1.25 9.97 7.51
C LEU A 342 0.02 9.07 7.57
N THR A 343 -1.08 9.62 8.07
CA THR A 343 -2.36 8.93 8.26
C THR A 343 -3.28 9.12 7.05
N GLY A 344 -4.29 8.26 6.93
CA GLY A 344 -5.27 8.32 5.83
C GLY A 344 -4.75 7.88 4.47
N ALA A 345 -5.63 8.00 3.49
CA ALA A 345 -5.35 7.84 2.07
C ALA A 345 -5.20 9.21 1.40
N PHE A 346 -4.19 9.38 0.54
CA PHE A 346 -3.94 10.67 -0.12
C PHE A 346 -3.15 10.47 -1.42
N ILE A 347 -3.20 11.48 -2.30
CA ILE A 347 -2.55 11.44 -3.60
C ILE A 347 -1.42 12.48 -3.68
N TYR A 348 -0.30 12.05 -4.25
CA TYR A 348 0.68 12.95 -4.83
C TYR A 348 0.50 13.02 -6.35
N GLY A 349 0.33 14.23 -6.87
CA GLY A 349 0.19 14.52 -8.29
C GLY A 349 1.22 15.53 -8.78
N ASN A 350 1.24 15.87 -10.05
CA ASN A 350 2.21 16.79 -10.63
C ASN A 350 1.67 18.22 -10.72
N THR A 351 2.58 19.18 -10.78
CA THR A 351 2.28 20.53 -11.29
C THR A 351 2.59 20.58 -12.78
N TYR A 352 1.78 21.34 -13.52
CA TYR A 352 1.91 21.53 -14.96
C TYR A 352 1.83 23.02 -15.27
N ASP A 353 2.55 23.46 -16.29
CA ASP A 353 2.47 24.83 -16.80
C ASP A 353 1.16 25.05 -17.58
N ASP A 354 0.69 24.01 -18.28
CA ASP A 354 -0.60 24.01 -18.96
C ASP A 354 -1.74 23.96 -17.92
N VAL A 355 -2.52 25.04 -17.88
CA VAL A 355 -3.63 25.23 -16.93
C VAL A 355 -4.72 24.16 -17.12
N TYR A 356 -5.08 23.81 -18.35
CA TYR A 356 -6.14 22.83 -18.62
C TYR A 356 -5.71 21.42 -18.21
N ARG A 357 -4.45 21.07 -18.45
CA ARG A 357 -3.85 19.82 -17.98
C ARG A 357 -3.85 19.78 -16.45
N TYR A 358 -3.44 20.86 -15.80
CA TYR A 358 -3.44 20.95 -14.34
C TYR A 358 -4.85 20.83 -13.74
N GLU A 359 -5.83 21.56 -14.27
CA GLU A 359 -7.22 21.48 -13.83
C GLU A 359 -7.78 20.07 -13.96
N ARG A 360 -7.57 19.41 -15.10
CA ARG A 360 -7.96 18.01 -15.32
C ARG A 360 -7.28 17.07 -14.33
N HIS A 361 -6.01 17.33 -14.00
CA HIS A 361 -5.24 16.55 -13.03
C HIS A 361 -5.75 16.69 -11.58
N LEU A 362 -6.46 17.76 -11.26
CA LEU A 362 -7.06 17.93 -9.92
C LEU A 362 -8.40 17.21 -9.76
N VAL A 363 -9.07 16.82 -10.85
CA VAL A 363 -10.43 16.26 -10.82
C VAL A 363 -10.46 14.90 -10.11
N TYR A 364 -9.65 13.94 -10.55
CA TYR A 364 -9.71 12.56 -10.01
C TYR A 364 -9.42 12.51 -8.50
N PRO A 365 -8.37 13.18 -7.98
CA PRO A 365 -8.12 13.17 -6.54
C PRO A 365 -9.28 13.76 -5.71
N ARG A 366 -9.94 14.81 -6.20
CA ARG A 366 -11.12 15.39 -5.53
C ARG A 366 -12.31 14.41 -5.53
N LEU A 367 -12.53 13.71 -6.63
CA LEU A 367 -13.59 12.70 -6.72
C LEU A 367 -13.30 11.50 -5.79
N LEU A 368 -12.05 11.06 -5.71
CA LEU A 368 -11.65 10.01 -4.78
C LEU A 368 -11.85 10.46 -3.31
N ALA A 369 -11.46 11.69 -2.98
CA ALA A 369 -11.67 12.27 -1.65
C ALA A 369 -13.15 12.30 -1.24
N ALA A 370 -14.06 12.49 -2.20
CA ALA A 370 -15.49 12.46 -1.96
C ALA A 370 -16.05 11.04 -1.72
N LYS A 371 -15.43 10.00 -2.30
CA LYS A 371 -15.85 8.59 -2.12
C LYS A 371 -15.22 7.91 -0.91
N CYS A 372 -14.10 8.44 -0.42
CA CYS A 372 -13.33 7.84 0.67
C CYS A 372 -13.49 8.67 1.96
N HIS A 373 -14.01 8.04 3.02
CA HIS A 373 -14.13 8.68 4.34
C HIS A 373 -12.77 8.79 5.05
N ASP A 374 -11.82 7.93 4.69
CA ASP A 374 -10.46 7.84 5.19
C ASP A 374 -9.45 8.70 4.39
N PHE A 375 -9.93 9.50 3.44
CA PHE A 375 -9.09 10.36 2.62
C PHE A 375 -8.65 11.62 3.37
N ALA A 376 -7.35 11.89 3.37
CA ALA A 376 -6.69 13.00 4.05
C ALA A 376 -6.22 14.05 3.03
N PRO A 377 -7.07 15.02 2.63
CA PRO A 377 -6.71 16.04 1.65
C PRO A 377 -5.51 16.90 2.09
N GLU A 378 -5.32 17.09 3.39
CA GLU A 378 -4.20 17.84 3.98
C GLU A 378 -2.83 17.21 3.67
N ASN A 379 -2.79 15.91 3.37
CA ASN A 379 -1.57 15.21 3.01
C ASN A 379 -1.31 15.20 1.49
N MET A 380 -2.19 15.80 0.68
CA MET A 380 -1.98 15.87 -0.75
C MET A 380 -0.87 16.85 -1.13
N ILE A 381 -0.10 16.48 -2.15
CA ILE A 381 0.98 17.32 -2.68
C ILE A 381 0.96 17.29 -4.20
N PHE A 382 0.98 18.47 -4.80
CA PHE A 382 1.23 18.65 -6.23
C PHE A 382 2.55 19.39 -6.41
N ASN A 383 3.52 18.78 -7.08
CA ASN A 383 4.82 19.41 -7.33
C ASN A 383 5.55 18.84 -8.55
N ALA A 384 6.62 19.53 -8.94
CA ALA A 384 7.59 19.10 -9.94
C ALA A 384 9.01 19.05 -9.34
N ASP A 385 9.18 18.30 -8.24
CA ASP A 385 10.51 18.16 -7.58
C ASP A 385 11.45 17.28 -8.44
N ASP A 386 12.53 17.87 -8.96
CA ASP A 386 13.55 17.20 -9.78
C ASP A 386 14.23 16.03 -9.06
N ARG A 387 14.34 16.08 -7.72
CA ARG A 387 14.90 14.98 -6.92
C ARG A 387 14.00 13.75 -6.92
N LYS A 388 12.78 13.87 -7.44
CA LYS A 388 11.81 12.80 -7.62
C LYS A 388 11.65 12.40 -9.09
N SER A 389 12.46 12.91 -10.02
CA SER A 389 12.43 12.56 -11.45
C SER A 389 12.44 11.04 -11.70
N GLY A 390 13.21 10.28 -10.91
CA GLY A 390 13.26 8.82 -10.98
C GLY A 390 12.04 8.06 -10.39
N THR A 391 11.00 8.77 -9.93
CA THR A 391 9.74 8.15 -9.47
C THR A 391 8.78 7.92 -10.63
N ALA A 392 7.91 6.91 -10.54
CA ALA A 392 6.89 6.61 -11.56
C ALA A 392 6.07 7.86 -11.94
N ARG A 393 5.52 8.54 -10.92
CA ARG A 393 4.70 9.75 -11.07
C ARG A 393 5.39 10.86 -11.89
N ARG A 394 6.68 11.10 -11.64
CA ARG A 394 7.44 12.15 -12.35
C ARG A 394 7.92 11.67 -13.71
N PHE A 395 8.49 10.47 -13.78
CA PHE A 395 9.01 9.93 -15.03
C PHE A 395 7.91 9.82 -16.10
N PHE A 396 6.75 9.26 -15.76
CA PHE A 396 5.64 9.11 -16.70
C PHE A 396 4.97 10.43 -17.07
N CYS A 397 5.03 11.44 -16.20
CA CYS A 397 4.54 12.79 -16.51
C CYS A 397 5.28 13.41 -17.71
N GLU A 398 6.58 13.13 -17.82
CA GLU A 398 7.48 13.70 -18.83
C GLU A 398 7.64 12.80 -20.06
N ASN A 399 7.38 11.49 -19.93
CA ASN A 399 7.66 10.49 -20.97
C ASN A 399 6.41 9.85 -21.60
N LEU A 400 5.20 10.21 -21.16
CA LEU A 400 3.94 9.78 -21.75
C LEU A 400 3.16 10.99 -22.29
N PRO A 401 2.20 10.78 -23.20
CA PRO A 401 1.40 11.87 -23.76
C PRO A 401 0.73 12.75 -22.70
N ASP A 402 0.53 14.03 -23.02
CA ASP A 402 -0.02 15.01 -22.09
C ASP A 402 -1.45 14.69 -21.63
N THR A 403 -2.16 13.79 -22.30
CA THR A 403 -3.46 13.26 -21.89
C THR A 403 -3.39 12.40 -20.62
N VAL A 404 -2.22 11.83 -20.32
CA VAL A 404 -2.02 10.90 -19.19
C VAL A 404 -1.92 11.65 -17.88
N ASN A 405 -2.78 11.29 -16.93
CA ASN A 405 -2.66 11.70 -15.54
C ASN A 405 -1.85 10.66 -14.76
N SER A 406 -0.67 11.04 -14.27
CA SER A 406 0.17 10.16 -13.44
C SER A 406 0.13 10.54 -11.96
N TYR A 407 -0.18 9.58 -11.09
CA TYR A 407 -0.31 9.80 -9.65
C TYR A 407 0.46 8.77 -8.84
N THR A 408 0.85 9.16 -7.63
CA THR A 408 1.15 8.22 -6.55
C THR A 408 0.00 8.25 -5.54
N LEU A 409 -0.72 7.13 -5.39
CA LEU A 409 -1.70 6.95 -4.33
C LEU A 409 -1.01 6.35 -3.11
N ASN A 410 -1.12 7.01 -1.96
CA ASN A 410 -0.59 6.53 -0.69
C ASN A 410 -1.74 6.15 0.24
N VAL A 411 -1.54 5.08 1.01
CA VAL A 411 -2.40 4.73 2.14
C VAL A 411 -1.56 4.51 3.39
N SER A 412 -2.00 5.02 4.55
CA SER A 412 -1.26 4.83 5.80
C SER A 412 -1.07 3.36 6.15
N MET A 413 0.11 2.98 6.67
CA MET A 413 0.33 1.66 7.27
C MET A 413 -0.37 1.49 8.63
N SER A 414 -0.79 2.60 9.23
CA SER A 414 -1.42 2.64 10.55
C SER A 414 -2.94 2.75 10.41
N GLY A 415 -3.44 3.97 10.20
CA GLY A 415 -4.84 4.31 10.33
C GLY A 415 -5.14 5.70 9.80
N TYR A 416 -6.33 6.19 10.10
CA TYR A 416 -6.85 7.47 9.66
C TYR A 416 -7.70 8.12 10.76
N HIS A 417 -7.88 9.43 10.68
CA HIS A 417 -8.85 10.12 11.51
C HIS A 417 -10.20 10.15 10.80
N ILE A 418 -11.27 9.82 11.51
CA ILE A 418 -12.62 9.93 10.95
C ILE A 418 -12.91 11.42 10.70
N LYS A 419 -13.36 11.76 9.48
CA LYS A 419 -13.65 13.14 9.06
C LYS A 419 -14.45 13.91 10.11
N ASN A 420 -14.02 15.13 10.39
CA ASN A 420 -14.64 16.04 11.38
C ASN A 420 -14.64 15.51 12.82
N THR A 421 -13.85 14.47 13.13
CA THR A 421 -13.67 13.97 14.49
C THR A 421 -12.18 13.88 14.83
N LYS A 422 -11.87 13.73 16.11
CA LYS A 422 -10.51 13.40 16.57
C LYS A 422 -10.32 11.89 16.75
N VAL A 423 -11.30 11.08 16.38
CA VAL A 423 -11.25 9.63 16.57
C VAL A 423 -10.28 9.03 15.56
N PHE A 424 -9.24 8.38 16.07
CA PHE A 424 -8.27 7.64 15.28
C PHE A 424 -8.73 6.20 15.10
N THR A 425 -8.77 5.73 13.87
CA THR A 425 -9.17 4.37 13.51
C THR A 425 -8.03 3.69 12.77
N GLN A 426 -7.59 2.53 13.29
CA GLN A 426 -6.59 1.71 12.62
C GLN A 426 -7.19 1.03 11.38
N TYR A 427 -6.40 0.93 10.33
CA TYR A 427 -6.81 0.17 9.15
C TYR A 427 -6.84 -1.33 9.45
N THR A 428 -7.88 -1.97 8.95
CA THR A 428 -7.99 -3.43 8.79
C THR A 428 -7.70 -3.83 7.36
N GLU A 429 -7.53 -5.13 7.10
CA GLU A 429 -7.44 -5.68 5.72
C GLU A 429 -8.62 -5.19 4.87
N ASP A 430 -9.85 -5.28 5.41
CA ASP A 430 -11.06 -4.79 4.75
C ASP A 430 -11.06 -3.28 4.50
N GLY A 431 -10.44 -2.49 5.38
CA GLY A 431 -10.27 -1.06 5.21
C GLY A 431 -9.46 -0.73 3.95
N TYR A 432 -8.33 -1.42 3.76
CA TYR A 432 -7.51 -1.26 2.56
C TYR A 432 -8.23 -1.76 1.30
N ILE A 433 -8.90 -2.91 1.37
CA ILE A 433 -9.70 -3.46 0.26
C ILE A 433 -10.80 -2.46 -0.15
N ARG A 434 -11.47 -1.83 0.81
CA ARG A 434 -12.51 -0.83 0.56
C ARG A 434 -12.00 0.39 -0.20
N LEU A 435 -10.78 0.86 0.10
CA LEU A 435 -10.15 1.95 -0.64
C LEU A 435 -10.01 1.58 -2.14
N GLY A 436 -9.61 0.34 -2.45
CA GLY A 436 -9.57 -0.17 -3.82
C GLY A 436 -10.93 -0.14 -4.53
N ARG A 437 -11.99 -0.57 -3.84
CA ARG A 437 -13.37 -0.48 -4.37
C ARG A 437 -13.80 0.97 -4.63
N ASN A 438 -13.39 1.89 -3.76
CA ASN A 438 -13.70 3.31 -3.91
C ASN A 438 -12.95 3.96 -5.07
N MET A 439 -11.74 3.50 -5.42
CA MET A 439 -11.05 3.92 -6.65
C MET A 439 -11.89 3.62 -7.90
N ALA A 440 -12.44 2.41 -8.01
CA ALA A 440 -13.33 2.06 -9.14
C ALA A 440 -14.54 2.98 -9.22
N ARG A 441 -15.17 3.30 -8.08
CA ARG A 441 -16.28 4.25 -8.02
C ARG A 441 -15.86 5.65 -8.45
N ALA A 442 -14.68 6.10 -8.05
CA ALA A 442 -14.14 7.41 -8.44
C ALA A 442 -13.84 7.48 -9.94
N PHE A 443 -13.35 6.39 -10.57
CA PHE A 443 -13.17 6.34 -12.03
C PHE A 443 -14.49 6.51 -12.78
N LEU A 444 -15.56 5.85 -12.34
CA LEU A 444 -16.88 6.02 -12.96
C LEU A 444 -17.33 7.48 -12.92
N GLU A 445 -17.19 8.15 -11.77
CA GLU A 445 -17.55 9.57 -11.66
C GLU A 445 -16.64 10.47 -12.51
N TYR A 446 -15.35 10.16 -12.59
CA TYR A 446 -14.42 10.92 -13.41
C TYR A 446 -14.82 10.89 -14.89
N TYR A 447 -15.16 9.72 -15.40
CA TYR A 447 -15.56 9.57 -16.80
C TYR A 447 -16.95 10.13 -17.12
N ARG A 448 -17.85 10.19 -16.12
CA ARG A 448 -19.10 10.95 -16.22
C ARG A 448 -18.84 12.45 -16.24
N PHE A 449 -18.02 12.95 -15.33
CA PHE A 449 -17.69 14.36 -15.21
C PHE A 449 -16.99 14.91 -16.47
N THR A 450 -16.11 14.10 -17.07
CA THR A 450 -15.39 14.46 -18.31
C THR A 450 -16.20 14.16 -19.59
N ASN A 451 -17.47 13.78 -19.47
CA ASN A 451 -18.38 13.45 -20.58
C ASN A 451 -17.90 12.34 -21.54
N VAL A 452 -16.97 11.49 -21.08
CA VAL A 452 -16.52 10.30 -21.84
C VAL A 452 -17.59 9.20 -21.76
N LEU A 453 -18.21 9.02 -20.60
CA LEU A 453 -19.34 8.12 -20.41
C LEU A 453 -20.64 8.93 -20.42
N GLN A 454 -21.32 8.98 -21.57
CA GLN A 454 -22.67 9.54 -21.68
C GLN A 454 -23.71 8.56 -21.10
N ILE A 455 -23.71 8.42 -19.78
CA ILE A 455 -24.66 7.55 -19.08
C ILE A 455 -25.67 8.45 -18.39
N PRO A 456 -26.99 8.27 -18.64
CA PRO A 456 -28.02 8.97 -17.88
C PRO A 456 -27.82 8.73 -16.40
N THR A 457 -28.02 9.77 -15.59
CA THR A 457 -27.94 9.75 -14.14
C THR A 457 -28.71 8.55 -13.57
N ILE A 458 -28.32 8.01 -12.41
CA ILE A 458 -29.04 6.86 -11.79
C ILE A 458 -30.56 7.17 -11.62
N LYS A 459 -30.92 8.44 -11.36
CA LYS A 459 -32.31 8.91 -11.37
C LYS A 459 -33.01 8.72 -12.73
N GLU A 460 -32.30 8.93 -13.84
CA GLU A 460 -32.82 8.76 -15.21
C GLU A 460 -32.89 7.27 -15.61
N LEU A 461 -31.94 6.44 -15.16
CA LEU A 461 -32.03 4.98 -15.33
C LEU A 461 -33.19 4.38 -14.51
N MET A 462 -33.45 4.91 -13.31
CA MET A 462 -34.63 4.53 -12.52
C MET A 462 -35.94 5.10 -13.09
N ALA A 463 -35.92 6.29 -13.71
CA ALA A 463 -37.07 6.85 -14.41
C ALA A 463 -37.40 6.11 -15.72
N ASN A 464 -36.39 5.55 -16.39
CA ASN A 464 -36.53 4.70 -17.58
C ASN A 464 -37.00 3.27 -17.24
N ARG A 465 -36.98 2.87 -15.97
CA ARG A 465 -37.83 1.78 -15.46
C ARG A 465 -39.30 2.23 -15.31
N LYS A 466 -39.85 2.91 -16.31
CA LYS A 466 -41.31 3.03 -16.45
C LYS A 466 -41.84 1.64 -16.82
N ARG A 467 -42.48 1.02 -15.83
CA ARG A 467 -43.37 -0.14 -15.88
C ARG A 467 -43.77 -0.53 -17.31
N SER A 468 -43.37 -1.74 -17.71
CA SER A 468 -44.04 -2.48 -18.77
C SER A 468 -45.56 -2.42 -18.54
N LYS A 469 -46.28 -1.69 -19.38
CA LYS A 469 -47.74 -1.74 -19.48
C LYS A 469 -48.11 -3.07 -20.16
N LYS A 470 -48.02 -4.17 -19.43
CA LYS A 470 -48.78 -5.39 -19.70
C LYS A 470 -49.34 -5.86 -18.37
N ASP A 471 -50.46 -5.25 -18.00
CA ASP A 471 -51.56 -5.81 -17.20
C ASP A 471 -52.42 -4.66 -16.67
N ARG A 472 -53.28 -4.14 -17.55
CA ARG A 472 -54.49 -3.43 -17.15
C ARG A 472 -55.66 -4.13 -17.83
N ASN A 473 -56.16 -5.18 -17.19
CA ASN A 473 -57.57 -5.54 -17.17
C ASN A 473 -57.81 -6.72 -16.22
N ARG A 474 -57.86 -6.43 -14.91
CA ARG A 474 -58.69 -7.21 -13.98
C ARG A 474 -59.40 -6.23 -13.05
N GLY A 475 -60.70 -6.10 -13.28
CA GLY A 475 -61.59 -5.26 -12.49
C GLY A 475 -61.64 -5.72 -11.04
N TYR A 476 -61.45 -4.77 -10.12
CA TYR A 476 -61.61 -5.01 -8.69
C TYR A 476 -63.10 -4.84 -8.35
N ARG A 477 -63.80 -5.97 -8.14
CA ARG A 477 -65.05 -6.00 -7.36
C ARG A 477 -64.66 -5.82 -5.89
N ARG A 478 -65.18 -4.77 -5.24
CA ARG A 478 -65.11 -4.61 -3.78
C ARG A 478 -65.88 -5.76 -3.12
N ARG A 479 -65.18 -6.62 -2.37
CA ARG A 479 -65.76 -7.35 -1.23
C ARG A 479 -65.11 -6.82 0.03
N GLN A 480 -65.96 -6.51 1.00
CA GLN A 480 -65.64 -5.94 2.29
C GLN A 480 -65.62 -7.13 3.26
N ASP A 481 -64.44 -7.62 3.63
CA ASP A 481 -64.31 -8.68 4.63
C ASP A 481 -63.91 -8.06 5.97
N GLU A 482 -64.72 -8.32 6.99
CA GLU A 482 -64.51 -7.92 8.38
C GLU A 482 -63.28 -8.63 8.99
N TYR A 483 -62.46 -7.87 9.72
CA TYR A 483 -61.27 -8.37 10.38
C TYR A 483 -61.60 -8.83 11.82
N GLN A 484 -61.58 -10.14 12.06
CA GLN A 484 -61.65 -10.71 13.42
C GLN A 484 -60.26 -10.72 14.08
N PRO A 485 -60.09 -10.20 15.31
CA PRO A 485 -58.80 -10.18 15.99
C PRO A 485 -58.40 -11.58 16.50
N ARG A 486 -57.12 -11.91 16.31
CA ARG A 486 -56.54 -13.23 16.59
C ARG A 486 -56.25 -13.42 18.10
N PRO A 487 -56.47 -14.61 18.70
CA PRO A 487 -56.20 -14.84 20.13
C PRO A 487 -54.69 -14.88 20.43
N LYS A 488 -54.30 -14.39 21.62
CA LYS A 488 -52.92 -14.42 22.11
C LYS A 488 -52.58 -15.83 22.63
N THR A 489 -51.60 -16.50 22.02
CA THR A 489 -51.04 -17.75 22.52
C THR A 489 -49.71 -17.53 23.26
N THR A 490 -49.50 -18.31 24.32
CA THR A 490 -48.31 -18.30 25.18
C THR A 490 -47.12 -18.98 24.48
N ARG A 491 -45.94 -18.36 24.57
CA ARG A 491 -44.69 -18.84 23.97
C ARG A 491 -44.17 -20.09 24.70
N SER A 492 -43.96 -21.17 23.95
CA SER A 492 -42.98 -22.22 24.30
C SER A 492 -41.83 -22.18 23.28
N SER A 493 -40.61 -22.38 23.75
CA SER A 493 -39.38 -22.35 22.95
C SER A 493 -39.14 -23.68 22.26
N ALA A 494 -38.94 -23.65 20.93
CA ALA A 494 -38.51 -24.80 20.15
C ALA A 494 -36.98 -24.99 20.21
N PRO A 495 -36.46 -26.23 20.21
CA PRO A 495 -35.02 -26.48 20.21
C PRO A 495 -34.42 -26.22 18.82
N ILE A 496 -33.23 -25.60 18.80
CA ILE A 496 -32.45 -25.30 17.59
C ILE A 496 -31.55 -26.51 17.28
N ASN A 497 -31.68 -27.06 16.07
CA ASN A 497 -30.80 -28.12 15.55
C ASN A 497 -29.65 -27.47 14.76
N TYR A 498 -28.40 -27.81 15.10
CA TYR A 498 -27.16 -27.19 14.59
C TYR A 498 -26.50 -28.04 13.49
N PHE A 499 -27.07 -28.09 12.29
CA PHE A 499 -26.36 -28.57 11.09
C PHE A 499 -26.99 -27.97 9.85
N ASP A 500 -26.62 -26.73 9.53
CA ASP A 500 -26.37 -26.21 8.17
C ASP A 500 -26.43 -24.67 8.17
N LEU A 501 -25.25 -24.03 8.18
CA LEU A 501 -25.11 -22.62 7.82
C LEU A 501 -23.80 -22.43 7.04
N GLY A 502 -23.84 -22.75 5.75
CA GLY A 502 -22.99 -22.10 4.76
C GLY A 502 -23.48 -20.66 4.57
N ILE A 503 -22.64 -19.68 4.91
CA ILE A 503 -23.00 -18.26 4.84
C ILE A 503 -22.43 -17.64 3.57
N ASP A 504 -23.34 -17.28 2.67
CA ASP A 504 -23.14 -16.40 1.52
C ASP A 504 -22.85 -14.96 1.96
N TYR A 505 -21.72 -14.42 1.49
CA TYR A 505 -21.29 -13.04 1.73
C TYR A 505 -21.81 -12.09 0.64
N TYR A 506 -23.10 -11.74 0.66
CA TYR A 506 -23.61 -10.55 -0.06
C TYR A 506 -24.88 -10.02 0.59
N ALA A 507 -24.75 -9.19 1.64
CA ALA A 507 -25.65 -8.06 1.93
C ALA A 507 -25.26 -7.40 3.26
N SER A 508 -24.81 -6.14 3.22
CA SER A 508 -25.28 -5.11 4.14
C SER A 508 -24.67 -3.76 3.73
N ASP A 509 -25.51 -2.99 3.05
CA ASP A 509 -25.50 -1.55 3.07
C ASP A 509 -26.42 -1.17 4.25
N SER A 510 -25.85 -0.76 5.37
CA SER A 510 -26.54 0.00 6.42
C SER A 510 -25.53 0.51 7.44
N SER A 511 -25.61 1.80 7.72
CA SER A 511 -25.18 2.44 8.95
C SER A 511 -25.60 1.63 10.17
N ASP A 512 -24.66 1.36 11.09
CA ASP A 512 -24.91 1.70 12.49
C ASP A 512 -23.62 1.82 13.30
N ASP A 513 -23.71 2.77 14.23
CA ASP A 513 -22.76 3.12 15.28
C ASP A 513 -22.88 2.09 16.43
N GLY A 514 -21.77 1.82 17.12
CA GLY A 514 -21.61 0.68 18.03
C GLY A 514 -20.81 1.00 19.29
N SER A 515 -21.28 2.02 20.02
CA SER A 515 -21.10 2.41 21.43
C SER A 515 -20.25 1.55 22.41
N PRO A 516 -19.53 2.18 23.36
CA PRO A 516 -18.90 1.52 24.51
C PRO A 516 -19.82 1.41 25.75
N ILE A 517 -19.67 0.26 26.43
CA ILE A 517 -19.69 -0.05 27.88
C ILE A 517 -20.49 0.89 28.83
N ARG A 518 -21.45 0.28 29.55
CA ARG A 518 -22.28 0.85 30.62
C ARG A 518 -21.53 1.01 31.95
N TYR A 519 -21.79 2.11 32.66
CA TYR A 519 -21.90 2.15 34.13
C TYR A 519 -23.17 2.92 34.54
N PRO A 520 -23.86 2.54 35.63
CA PRO A 520 -25.14 3.10 36.05
C PRO A 520 -24.94 4.30 36.99
N PHE A 521 -25.87 5.27 37.04
CA PHE A 521 -26.40 5.89 38.27
C PHE A 521 -27.43 7.01 37.96
N HIS A 522 -28.65 6.81 38.49
CA HIS A 522 -29.68 7.73 39.01
C HIS A 522 -30.12 9.05 38.34
N SER A 523 -31.40 9.02 37.91
CA SER A 523 -32.52 9.95 38.15
C SER A 523 -32.29 11.41 38.60
N SER A 524 -32.88 12.37 37.87
CA SER A 524 -33.98 13.23 38.38
C SER A 524 -34.61 14.09 37.27
N LEU A 525 -35.90 14.40 37.47
CA LEU A 525 -36.79 15.19 36.63
C LEU A 525 -36.44 16.70 36.62
N ASN A 526 -36.73 17.42 35.53
CA ASN A 526 -37.81 18.42 35.53
C ASN A 526 -38.15 19.01 34.14
N ARG A 527 -39.44 19.33 34.01
CA ARG A 527 -40.15 20.03 32.93
C ARG A 527 -39.67 21.49 32.78
N THR A 528 -39.77 22.06 31.57
CA THR A 528 -40.85 23.00 31.18
C THR A 528 -40.89 23.25 29.67
N LYS A 529 -42.11 23.51 29.18
CA LYS A 529 -42.54 23.71 27.80
C LYS A 529 -42.23 25.14 27.32
N ASN A 530 -42.05 25.34 26.01
CA ASN A 530 -42.82 26.33 25.24
C ASN A 530 -42.78 26.01 23.73
N LEU A 531 -43.92 26.23 23.07
CA LEU A 531 -44.28 25.80 21.71
C LEU A 531 -44.08 26.91 20.66
N LEU A 532 -43.53 26.50 19.50
CA LEU A 532 -43.89 26.80 18.08
C LEU A 532 -43.77 28.24 17.50
N PRO A 533 -43.69 28.42 16.15
CA PRO A 533 -43.91 27.46 15.04
C PRO A 533 -42.85 27.38 13.91
N LEU A 534 -42.99 26.32 13.11
CA LEU A 534 -42.30 26.03 11.85
C LEU A 534 -42.39 27.15 10.80
N GLN A 535 -41.31 27.34 10.04
CA GLN A 535 -41.35 27.85 8.67
C GLN A 535 -40.45 27.01 7.75
N GLN A 536 -41.00 26.67 6.60
CA GLN A 536 -40.44 25.82 5.55
C GLN A 536 -39.11 26.37 5.03
N ILE A 537 -38.07 25.54 4.99
CA ILE A 537 -36.83 25.83 4.25
C ILE A 537 -36.92 25.07 2.92
N THR A 538 -37.11 25.85 1.86
CA THR A 538 -36.99 25.44 0.47
C THR A 538 -35.53 25.50 0.01
N ASP A 539 -35.16 24.54 -0.84
CA ASP A 539 -33.85 24.32 -1.44
C ASP A 539 -33.18 25.58 -2.04
N GLN A 540 -31.96 25.88 -1.60
CA GLN A 540 -31.09 26.92 -2.17
C GLN A 540 -29.77 26.31 -2.70
N PHE A 541 -29.83 25.61 -3.83
CA PHE A 541 -28.66 25.42 -4.71
C PHE A 541 -29.11 25.47 -6.18
N SER A 542 -29.46 26.67 -6.63
CA SER A 542 -29.55 27.01 -8.05
C SER A 542 -28.47 28.04 -8.34
N LEU A 543 -27.39 27.60 -9.01
CA LEU A 543 -26.27 28.43 -9.46
C LEU A 543 -26.64 29.10 -10.79
N MET A 544 -27.40 30.18 -10.71
CA MET A 544 -27.59 31.15 -11.80
C MET A 544 -27.79 32.51 -11.13
N ASN A 545 -26.70 33.24 -10.90
CA ASN A 545 -26.61 34.71 -10.81
C ASN A 545 -25.31 35.13 -10.09
N ILE A 546 -24.23 35.27 -10.85
CA ILE A 546 -23.12 36.13 -10.46
C ILE A 546 -23.01 37.19 -11.54
N LYS A 547 -23.57 38.38 -11.24
CA LYS A 547 -23.25 39.61 -11.97
C LYS A 547 -22.40 40.49 -11.06
N ASN A 548 -21.30 40.92 -11.64
CA ASN A 548 -20.40 42.01 -11.28
C ASN A 548 -20.96 43.02 -10.26
N SER A 549 -20.32 43.08 -9.10
CA SER A 549 -19.86 44.32 -8.47
C SER A 549 -19.11 43.97 -7.18
N ALA A 550 -18.03 44.72 -6.90
CA ALA A 550 -17.14 44.66 -5.74
C ALA A 550 -15.78 43.96 -5.93
N PHE A 551 -14.98 44.47 -6.87
CA PHE A 551 -13.51 44.49 -6.75
C PHE A 551 -13.01 45.82 -7.32
N ASN A 552 -13.26 46.90 -6.59
CA ASN A 552 -12.62 48.19 -6.78
C ASN A 552 -12.22 48.69 -5.40
N GLN A 553 -11.02 48.32 -4.95
CA GLN A 553 -10.19 49.03 -3.96
C GLN A 553 -9.00 48.13 -3.58
N LEU A 554 -8.02 47.99 -4.48
CA LEU A 554 -6.64 47.70 -4.09
C LEU A 554 -5.72 48.46 -5.07
N ASP A 555 -5.23 49.60 -4.59
CA ASP A 555 -4.26 50.48 -5.22
C ASP A 555 -2.85 49.87 -5.07
N PHE A 556 -2.16 49.67 -6.19
CA PHE A 556 -0.75 49.26 -6.21
C PHE A 556 0.04 50.35 -6.93
N SER A 557 0.41 51.40 -6.20
CA SER A 557 1.37 52.38 -6.68
C SER A 557 2.42 52.76 -5.62
N SER A 558 3.67 52.59 -6.05
CA SER A 558 4.90 53.25 -5.58
C SER A 558 5.56 52.84 -4.25
N HIS A 559 6.68 52.11 -4.35
CA HIS A 559 7.89 52.44 -3.59
C HIS A 559 9.13 52.18 -4.46
N LYS A 560 9.81 53.26 -4.84
CA LYS A 560 11.12 53.26 -5.50
C LYS A 560 12.21 53.06 -4.44
N ALA A 561 13.01 52.00 -4.55
CA ALA A 561 14.30 51.87 -3.88
C ALA A 561 15.42 52.09 -4.91
N LYS A 562 16.35 53.00 -4.60
CA LYS A 562 17.55 53.30 -5.41
C LYS A 562 18.52 52.12 -5.37
N VAL A 563 18.98 51.67 -6.54
CA VAL A 563 20.13 50.76 -6.67
C VAL A 563 21.22 51.48 -7.46
N GLN A 564 22.42 51.57 -6.87
CA GLN A 564 23.64 52.10 -7.47
C GLN A 564 24.12 51.19 -8.60
N GLN A 565 24.45 51.78 -9.76
CA GLN A 565 25.03 51.10 -10.91
C GLN A 565 26.53 50.86 -10.69
N ILE A 566 26.98 49.62 -10.87
CA ILE A 566 28.40 49.24 -10.99
C ILE A 566 28.66 48.93 -12.48
N PRO A 567 29.77 49.36 -13.09
CA PRO A 567 30.02 49.16 -14.52
C PRO A 567 30.35 47.71 -14.87
N VAL A 568 29.83 47.24 -16.00
CA VAL A 568 30.06 45.92 -16.58
C VAL A 568 31.39 45.90 -17.35
N ALA A 569 32.27 44.97 -17.02
CA ALA A 569 33.49 44.65 -17.76
C ALA A 569 33.22 43.58 -18.86
N PRO A 570 33.97 43.58 -19.98
CA PRO A 570 33.66 42.76 -21.15
C PRO A 570 33.99 41.27 -20.96
N LYS A 571 33.20 40.43 -21.64
CA LYS A 571 33.29 38.96 -21.66
C LYS A 571 34.64 38.49 -22.21
N ALA A 572 35.40 37.75 -21.39
CA ALA A 572 36.49 36.89 -21.85
C ALA A 572 35.92 35.52 -22.24
N PHE A 573 36.29 35.05 -23.44
CA PHE A 573 36.07 33.67 -23.89
C PHE A 573 36.88 32.72 -23.02
N PHE A 574 36.22 31.79 -22.33
CA PHE A 574 36.86 30.62 -21.75
C PHE A 574 36.68 29.44 -22.71
N GLU A 575 37.79 28.88 -23.19
CA GLU A 575 37.82 27.57 -23.86
C GLU A 575 37.36 26.50 -22.86
N GLU A 576 36.31 25.75 -23.24
CA GLU A 576 35.91 24.55 -22.53
C GLU A 576 37.02 23.49 -22.63
N PRO A 577 37.48 22.89 -21.51
CA PRO A 577 38.32 21.71 -21.59
C PRO A 577 37.53 20.52 -22.14
N ALA A 578 38.18 19.75 -23.01
CA ALA A 578 37.58 18.60 -23.69
C ALA A 578 36.97 17.58 -22.72
N LYS A 579 35.77 17.09 -23.07
CA LYS A 579 35.02 16.03 -22.35
C LYS A 579 35.88 14.78 -22.20
N PRO A 580 35.96 14.14 -21.02
CA PRO A 580 36.66 12.87 -20.88
C PRO A 580 35.86 11.75 -21.57
N HIS A 581 36.49 11.08 -22.53
CA HIS A 581 35.98 9.83 -23.12
C HIS A 581 36.26 8.66 -22.17
N LEU A 582 35.22 7.89 -21.85
CA LEU A 582 35.33 6.62 -21.14
C LEU A 582 35.96 5.57 -22.07
N SER A 583 37.21 5.18 -21.80
CA SER A 583 37.80 3.97 -22.36
C SER A 583 37.18 2.76 -21.65
N ILE A 584 36.61 1.84 -22.43
CA ILE A 584 36.08 0.55 -21.97
C ILE A 584 37.23 -0.22 -21.31
N ILE A 585 37.12 -0.48 -20.01
CA ILE A 585 38.00 -1.42 -19.30
C ILE A 585 37.41 -2.80 -19.51
N ASP A 586 38.10 -3.65 -20.27
CA ASP A 586 37.78 -5.06 -20.42
C ASP A 586 38.13 -5.80 -19.11
N VAL A 587 37.11 -6.23 -18.37
CA VAL A 587 37.25 -6.81 -17.03
C VAL A 587 37.69 -8.29 -17.07
N ASN A 588 37.93 -8.86 -18.26
CA ASN A 588 38.36 -10.26 -18.40
C ASN A 588 39.87 -10.48 -18.36
N MET A 589 40.69 -9.47 -18.02
CA MET A 589 42.16 -9.57 -18.04
C MET A 589 42.85 -9.44 -16.67
N LEU A 590 42.20 -9.86 -15.57
CA LEU A 590 42.82 -9.93 -14.24
C LEU A 590 43.12 -11.37 -13.83
N THR A 591 44.25 -11.90 -14.30
CA THR A 591 44.86 -13.10 -13.71
C THR A 591 45.56 -12.75 -12.40
N ARG A 592 45.50 -13.68 -11.44
CA ARG A 592 45.90 -13.54 -10.02
C ARG A 592 47.30 -12.96 -9.74
N GLY A 593 48.18 -12.83 -10.74
CA GLY A 593 49.52 -12.25 -10.58
C GLY A 593 49.56 -10.71 -10.50
N SER A 594 48.62 -10.01 -11.14
CA SER A 594 48.65 -8.54 -11.27
C SER A 594 48.26 -7.78 -9.99
N LEU A 595 47.48 -8.42 -9.10
CA LEU A 595 47.12 -7.86 -7.79
C LEU A 595 48.28 -7.86 -6.78
N GLN A 596 49.20 -8.82 -6.87
CA GLN A 596 50.37 -8.88 -5.98
C GLN A 596 51.41 -7.80 -6.34
N GLU A 597 51.64 -7.55 -7.63
CA GLU A 597 52.51 -6.45 -8.08
C GLU A 597 51.95 -5.06 -7.72
N ALA A 598 50.64 -4.86 -7.83
CA ALA A 598 50.00 -3.61 -7.44
C ALA A 598 50.13 -3.36 -5.92
N THR A 599 50.02 -4.41 -5.11
CA THR A 599 50.15 -4.30 -3.65
C THR A 599 51.60 -3.98 -3.23
N GLN A 600 52.60 -4.53 -3.92
CA GLN A 600 54.00 -4.21 -3.68
C GLN A 600 54.38 -2.78 -4.11
N LYS A 601 53.82 -2.27 -5.23
CA LYS A 601 54.03 -0.87 -5.66
C LYS A 601 53.42 0.14 -4.70
N VAL A 602 52.25 -0.15 -4.11
CA VAL A 602 51.63 0.74 -3.11
C VAL A 602 52.43 0.76 -1.80
N GLN A 603 53.03 -0.37 -1.39
CA GLN A 603 53.93 -0.40 -0.23
C GLN A 603 55.26 0.32 -0.46
N ALA A 604 55.78 0.34 -1.69
CA ALA A 604 56.99 1.10 -2.04
C ALA A 604 56.74 2.62 -1.99
N ILE A 605 55.59 3.10 -2.51
CA ILE A 605 55.20 4.51 -2.48
C ILE A 605 54.96 4.99 -1.03
N GLY A 606 54.40 4.13 -0.18
CA GLY A 606 54.22 4.43 1.26
C GLY A 606 55.53 4.58 2.05
N LYS A 607 56.63 3.95 1.59
CA LYS A 607 57.96 4.12 2.19
C LYS A 607 58.66 5.39 1.72
N GLU A 608 58.46 5.81 0.47
CA GLU A 608 59.03 7.05 -0.07
C GLU A 608 58.42 8.32 0.55
N ILE A 609 57.12 8.29 0.88
CA ILE A 609 56.43 9.42 1.52
C ILE A 609 56.85 9.61 2.99
N LYS A 610 57.26 8.53 3.68
CA LYS A 610 57.78 8.60 5.07
C LYS A 610 59.23 9.11 5.17
N ILE A 611 59.99 9.12 4.07
CA ILE A 611 61.37 9.60 4.05
C ILE A 611 61.45 11.11 3.72
N LYS A 612 60.42 11.68 3.08
CA LYS A 612 60.34 13.13 2.78
C LYS A 612 59.71 14.00 3.90
N SER A 613 59.29 13.41 5.02
CA SER A 613 58.76 14.15 6.19
C SER A 613 59.75 14.22 7.37
N ARG A 614 61.02 13.91 7.13
CA ARG A 614 62.14 14.10 8.06
C ARG A 614 63.35 14.66 7.31
N PHE A 615 63.21 15.87 6.77
CA PHE A 615 64.28 16.84 6.51
C PHE A 615 63.68 18.24 6.51
#